data_AF-A0AAT9T1N2-F1
#
_entry.id   AF-A0AAT9T1N2-F1
#
_cell.length_a   1.000
_cell.length_b   1.000
_cell.length_c   1.000
_cell.angle_alpha   90.00
_cell.angle_beta   90.00
_cell.angle_gamma   90.00
#
_symmetry.space_group_name_H-M   'P 1'
#
loop_
_entity.id
_entity.type
_entity.pdbx_description
1 polymer ?
#
loop_
_entity_poly.entity_id
_entity_poly.type
_entity_poly.pdbx_seq_one_letter_code
_entity_poly.pdbx_strand_id
1 'polypeptide(L)'
;MSRADTTGGPGTRHPPSTANSGGQIVQLPRRGSHPPIHRAPAPGTPDPQSPSEVSMALVSLASQAPHAVGRSPARVEPALNDLGGEFRSALRHLAGGVSVITTGRGEDRTGLTVTSLSSLSAEPPTVMFGLNLSSSTFPVLKRHRSFGVNFLTAAQKEVADRFAGRNGEKGPARYAEARWNEGRTGAPLLEGALAALDCELEELIERHSHAIVIGRVREVRFGRNDAALLYWRGDYERLGWMAEEARTALGLRSL
;
A
#
# COMPACT_ATOMS: atom_id res chain seq x y z
N MET A 1 -18.17 39.75 77.71
CA MET A 1 -17.33 40.75 78.42
C MET A 1 -16.79 41.72 77.38
N SER A 2 -16.80 43.04 77.64
CA SER A 2 -16.37 44.19 76.77
C SER A 2 -16.89 44.20 75.31
N ARG A 3 -17.60 45.24 74.82
CA ARG A 3 -17.20 46.65 74.58
C ARG A 3 -16.00 46.76 73.61
N ALA A 4 -16.17 47.20 72.36
CA ALA A 4 -16.53 48.54 71.84
C ALA A 4 -15.26 49.35 71.46
N ASP A 5 -15.23 50.25 70.46
CA ASP A 5 -16.26 50.65 69.46
C ASP A 5 -15.62 50.71 68.02
N THR A 6 -15.68 51.68 67.08
CA THR A 6 -16.24 53.05 67.01
C THR A 6 -16.48 53.50 65.55
N THR A 7 -17.60 54.20 65.27
CA THR A 7 -17.85 55.18 64.17
C THR A 7 -17.50 54.92 62.68
N GLY A 8 -18.44 55.20 61.76
CA GLY A 8 -18.12 55.51 60.35
C GLY A 8 -19.33 55.53 59.38
N GLY A 9 -19.84 56.71 59.02
CA GLY A 9 -20.99 56.89 58.12
C GLY A 9 -20.68 56.88 56.60
N PRO A 10 -21.70 56.93 55.72
CA PRO A 10 -21.61 56.44 54.33
C PRO A 10 -21.27 57.50 53.27
N GLY A 11 -20.76 57.06 52.12
CA GLY A 11 -20.62 57.88 50.91
C GLY A 11 -20.32 57.09 49.64
N THR A 12 -21.14 57.24 48.60
CA THR A 12 -20.94 56.62 47.27
C THR A 12 -20.09 57.50 46.34
N ARG A 13 -19.17 56.89 45.58
CA ARG A 13 -18.71 57.38 44.27
C ARG A 13 -17.83 56.36 43.51
N HIS A 14 -17.96 56.32 42.18
CA HIS A 14 -17.04 55.61 41.28
C HIS A 14 -15.73 56.40 41.08
N PRO A 15 -14.58 55.73 40.93
CA PRO A 15 -13.42 56.25 40.21
C PRO A 15 -13.52 55.95 38.69
N PRO A 16 -12.82 56.72 37.82
CA PRO A 16 -13.05 56.68 36.36
C PRO A 16 -12.12 55.72 35.59
N SER A 17 -12.56 55.34 34.38
CA SER A 17 -11.73 54.73 33.34
C SER A 17 -10.95 55.80 32.57
N THR A 18 -9.62 55.69 32.52
CA THR A 18 -8.76 56.51 31.65
C THR A 18 -8.32 55.74 30.41
N ALA A 19 -8.04 56.45 29.31
CA ALA A 19 -7.81 55.85 27.99
C ALA A 19 -6.48 56.28 27.35
N ASN A 20 -5.93 55.41 26.51
CA ASN A 20 -5.10 55.71 25.33
C ASN A 20 -5.20 54.48 24.41
N SER A 21 -5.59 54.52 23.13
CA SER A 21 -5.39 55.44 21.98
C SER A 21 -4.25 54.98 21.05
N GLY A 22 -4.51 54.99 19.72
CA GLY A 22 -3.59 54.53 18.68
C GLY A 22 -3.64 53.01 18.40
N GLY A 23 -4.24 52.51 17.31
CA GLY A 23 -5.05 53.21 16.30
C GLY A 23 -4.35 53.47 14.97
N GLN A 24 -4.12 52.41 14.17
CA GLN A 24 -4.01 52.53 12.71
C GLN A 24 -4.87 51.47 12.02
N ILE A 25 -5.62 51.91 11.00
CA ILE A 25 -6.47 51.07 10.15
C ILE A 25 -5.84 51.05 8.77
N VAL A 26 -5.49 49.87 8.25
CA VAL A 26 -5.02 49.72 6.87
C VAL A 26 -6.23 49.69 5.94
N GLN A 27 -6.39 50.70 5.10
CA GLN A 27 -7.49 50.80 4.14
C GLN A 27 -7.23 49.92 2.91
N LEU A 28 -8.27 49.20 2.44
CA LEU A 28 -8.21 48.50 1.15
C LEU A 28 -8.36 49.49 -0.02
N PRO A 29 -7.58 49.34 -1.11
CA PRO A 29 -7.77 50.12 -2.33
C PRO A 29 -9.08 49.74 -3.05
N ARG A 30 -9.68 50.71 -3.75
CA ARG A 30 -10.93 50.54 -4.51
C ARG A 30 -10.67 50.02 -5.94
N ARG A 31 -11.72 49.46 -6.56
CA ARG A 31 -11.72 48.87 -7.91
C ARG A 31 -11.28 49.85 -9.01
N GLY A 32 -10.61 49.32 -10.04
CA GLY A 32 -10.41 49.96 -11.35
C GLY A 32 -10.38 48.93 -12.49
N SER A 33 -10.99 49.28 -13.63
CA SER A 33 -10.84 48.72 -14.99
C SER A 33 -10.51 47.22 -15.20
N HIS A 34 -11.43 46.48 -15.82
CA HIS A 34 -11.15 45.17 -16.43
C HIS A 34 -10.29 45.28 -17.70
N PRO A 35 -9.25 44.44 -17.89
CA PRO A 35 -8.69 44.13 -19.21
C PRO A 35 -9.58 43.13 -19.97
N PRO A 36 -9.42 42.98 -21.29
CA PRO A 36 -10.24 42.06 -22.10
C PRO A 36 -9.97 40.58 -21.77
N ILE A 37 -11.03 39.77 -21.86
CA ILE A 37 -10.96 38.33 -21.63
C ILE A 37 -10.24 37.66 -22.80
N HIS A 38 -9.01 37.18 -22.58
CA HIS A 38 -8.38 36.25 -23.50
C HIS A 38 -9.16 34.93 -23.50
N ARG A 39 -9.75 34.61 -24.66
CA ARG A 39 -10.50 33.38 -24.92
C ARG A 39 -9.59 32.18 -24.67
N ALA A 40 -9.99 31.28 -23.78
CA ALA A 40 -9.26 30.04 -23.53
C ALA A 40 -9.13 29.23 -24.84
N PRO A 41 -7.97 28.59 -25.10
CA PRO A 41 -7.88 27.61 -26.18
C PRO A 41 -8.84 26.45 -25.91
N ALA A 42 -9.38 25.87 -26.98
CA ALA A 42 -10.19 24.65 -26.87
C ALA A 42 -9.34 23.50 -26.29
N PRO A 43 -9.95 22.53 -25.57
CA PRO A 43 -9.22 21.36 -25.10
C PRO A 43 -8.67 20.59 -26.30
N GLY A 44 -7.35 20.65 -26.49
CA GLY A 44 -6.66 19.88 -27.51
C GLY A 44 -6.75 18.38 -27.21
N THR A 45 -6.82 17.56 -28.25
CA THR A 45 -6.63 16.12 -28.13
C THR A 45 -5.25 15.83 -27.54
N PRO A 46 -5.12 15.01 -26.49
CA PRO A 46 -3.82 14.66 -25.92
C PRO A 46 -2.87 14.04 -26.96
N ASP A 47 -1.64 14.55 -27.01
CA ASP A 47 -0.57 14.06 -27.87
C ASP A 47 -0.03 12.72 -27.33
N PRO A 48 -0.09 11.60 -28.07
CA PRO A 48 0.11 10.26 -27.54
C PRO A 48 1.59 9.85 -27.38
N GLN A 49 2.48 10.74 -26.91
CA GLN A 49 3.89 10.43 -26.64
C GLN A 49 4.40 11.00 -25.30
N SER A 50 4.21 10.25 -24.21
CA SER A 50 5.10 10.28 -23.05
C SER A 50 5.28 8.86 -22.48
N PRO A 51 6.52 8.37 -22.22
CA PRO A 51 6.75 6.97 -21.86
C PRO A 51 6.66 6.74 -20.35
N SER A 52 5.56 6.15 -19.88
CA SER A 52 5.31 5.90 -18.44
C SER A 52 4.72 4.51 -18.13
N GLU A 53 5.32 3.42 -18.67
CA GLU A 53 4.82 2.04 -18.42
C GLU A 53 5.93 0.96 -18.37
N VAL A 54 6.52 0.73 -17.18
CA VAL A 54 7.47 -0.38 -16.84
C VAL A 54 7.38 -0.64 -15.32
N SER A 55 7.25 -1.84 -14.73
CA SER A 55 6.94 -3.17 -15.29
C SER A 55 6.20 -4.08 -14.28
N MET A 56 5.29 -4.85 -14.86
CA MET A 56 4.60 -6.08 -14.43
C MET A 56 5.28 -7.07 -13.45
N ALA A 57 4.46 -7.55 -12.50
CA ALA A 57 4.23 -8.97 -12.17
C ALA A 57 5.43 -9.93 -11.89
N LEU A 58 6.13 -9.73 -10.78
CA LEU A 58 6.91 -10.78 -10.09
C LEU A 58 6.04 -11.71 -9.20
N VAL A 59 6.27 -13.02 -9.36
CA VAL A 59 5.66 -14.16 -8.62
C VAL A 59 4.15 -14.37 -8.84
N SER A 60 3.80 -14.86 -10.03
CA SER A 60 2.65 -15.76 -10.22
C SER A 60 2.82 -16.69 -11.44
N LEU A 61 4.03 -17.25 -11.59
CA LEU A 61 4.48 -18.04 -12.75
C LEU A 61 4.90 -19.47 -12.38
N ALA A 62 4.12 -20.12 -11.52
CA ALA A 62 4.20 -21.56 -11.29
C ALA A 62 2.88 -22.22 -11.74
N SER A 63 3.01 -23.39 -12.38
CA SER A 63 1.94 -24.33 -12.78
C SER A 63 1.35 -24.22 -14.21
N GLN A 64 1.37 -25.39 -14.87
CA GLN A 64 0.50 -25.90 -15.95
C GLN A 64 0.73 -25.59 -17.45
N ALA A 65 0.60 -26.70 -18.19
CA ALA A 65 0.32 -26.96 -19.61
C ALA A 65 -0.49 -28.30 -19.63
N PRO A 66 -0.97 -28.87 -20.77
CA PRO A 66 -0.95 -28.42 -22.16
C PRO A 66 -2.35 -28.43 -22.83
N HIS A 67 -2.44 -28.15 -24.13
CA HIS A 67 -3.04 -29.03 -25.18
C HIS A 67 -3.04 -28.31 -26.55
N ALA A 68 -3.17 -29.07 -27.65
CA ALA A 68 -2.99 -28.56 -29.01
C ALA A 68 -4.22 -28.75 -29.91
N VAL A 69 -4.47 -27.77 -30.78
CA VAL A 69 -5.36 -27.85 -31.96
C VAL A 69 -4.66 -27.15 -33.12
N GLY A 70 -4.61 -27.78 -34.29
CA GLY A 70 -3.79 -27.32 -35.42
C GLY A 70 -4.45 -26.28 -36.33
N ARG A 71 -3.62 -25.54 -37.08
CA ARG A 71 -4.03 -24.69 -38.23
C ARG A 71 -2.89 -24.63 -39.26
N SER A 72 -3.20 -24.19 -40.49
CA SER A 72 -2.34 -24.18 -41.68
C SER A 72 -0.91 -23.66 -41.47
N PRO A 73 0.06 -24.06 -42.32
CA PRO A 73 1.45 -23.60 -42.23
C PRO A 73 1.55 -22.10 -42.48
N ALA A 74 1.59 -21.33 -41.39
CA ALA A 74 2.11 -19.98 -41.40
C ALA A 74 3.59 -20.01 -41.82
N ARG A 75 4.07 -18.88 -42.34
CA ARG A 75 5.49 -18.63 -42.59
C ARG A 75 6.29 -19.01 -41.33
N VAL A 76 7.30 -19.84 -41.48
CA VAL A 76 8.25 -20.14 -40.40
C VAL A 76 9.12 -18.89 -40.21
N GLU A 77 8.62 -17.97 -39.39
CA GLU A 77 9.50 -17.06 -38.66
C GLU A 77 10.57 -17.91 -37.96
N PRO A 78 11.86 -17.54 -38.02
CA PRO A 78 12.91 -18.30 -37.36
C PRO A 78 12.54 -18.44 -35.88
N ALA A 79 12.56 -19.66 -35.36
CA ALA A 79 12.00 -19.99 -34.06
C ALA A 79 12.55 -19.03 -32.99
N LEU A 80 11.69 -18.13 -32.54
CA LEU A 80 12.02 -17.16 -31.50
C LEU A 80 12.59 -17.93 -30.32
N ASN A 81 13.70 -17.43 -29.74
CA ASN A 81 14.23 -17.93 -28.48
C ASN A 81 13.09 -18.05 -27.44
N ASP A 82 13.26 -18.84 -26.38
CA ASP A 82 12.34 -18.78 -25.22
C ASP A 82 12.53 -17.46 -24.48
N LEU A 83 12.10 -16.36 -25.10
CA LEU A 83 12.12 -15.00 -24.57
C LEU A 83 11.25 -14.90 -23.32
N GLY A 84 10.26 -15.79 -23.17
CA GLY A 84 9.53 -15.98 -21.91
C GLY A 84 10.44 -16.54 -20.81
N GLY A 85 11.32 -17.48 -21.13
CA GLY A 85 12.33 -18.07 -20.23
C GLY A 85 13.47 -17.11 -19.92
N GLU A 86 13.96 -16.41 -20.92
CA GLU A 86 14.94 -15.32 -20.78
C GLU A 86 14.37 -14.20 -19.90
N PHE A 87 13.14 -13.73 -20.16
CA PHE A 87 12.42 -12.76 -19.33
C PHE A 87 12.21 -13.25 -17.88
N ARG A 88 11.73 -14.49 -17.69
CA ARG A 88 11.63 -15.12 -16.36
C ARG A 88 12.98 -15.20 -15.64
N SER A 89 14.08 -15.37 -16.37
CA SER A 89 15.43 -15.48 -15.81
C SER A 89 16.05 -14.11 -15.51
N ALA A 90 15.81 -13.11 -16.36
CA ALA A 90 16.16 -11.72 -16.11
C ALA A 90 15.43 -11.20 -14.86
N LEU A 91 14.11 -11.42 -14.75
CA LEU A 91 13.30 -11.02 -13.60
C LEU A 91 13.77 -11.63 -12.26
N ARG A 92 14.41 -12.81 -12.24
CA ARG A 92 15.01 -13.36 -11.01
C ARG A 92 16.13 -12.48 -10.43
N HIS A 93 16.75 -11.62 -11.23
CA HIS A 93 17.82 -10.73 -10.76
C HIS A 93 17.28 -9.44 -10.12
N LEU A 94 16.01 -9.09 -10.37
CA LEU A 94 15.31 -7.99 -9.72
C LEU A 94 14.91 -8.41 -8.30
N ALA A 95 15.71 -8.03 -7.30
CA ALA A 95 15.39 -8.26 -5.90
C ALA A 95 14.12 -7.47 -5.51
N GLY A 96 13.17 -8.14 -4.86
CA GLY A 96 11.89 -7.55 -4.46
C GLY A 96 11.50 -7.92 -3.03
N GLY A 97 10.84 -6.98 -2.33
CA GLY A 97 10.25 -7.25 -1.02
C GLY A 97 9.06 -8.19 -1.12
N VAL A 98 8.96 -9.15 -0.20
CA VAL A 98 7.89 -10.16 -0.21
C VAL A 98 6.67 -9.64 0.54
N SER A 99 5.52 -9.68 -0.12
CA SER A 99 4.24 -9.31 0.47
C SER A 99 3.20 -10.42 0.32
N VAL A 100 2.33 -10.57 1.31
CA VAL A 100 1.14 -11.44 1.21
C VAL A 100 -0.10 -10.58 1.00
N ILE A 101 -0.74 -10.76 -0.15
CA ILE A 101 -2.07 -10.24 -0.47
C ILE A 101 -3.10 -11.18 0.12
N THR A 102 -4.13 -10.63 0.76
CA THR A 102 -5.28 -11.37 1.32
C THR A 102 -6.60 -10.75 0.84
N THR A 103 -7.68 -11.54 0.78
CA THR A 103 -9.03 -11.06 0.45
C THR A 103 -10.06 -12.10 0.92
N GLY A 104 -11.33 -11.72 0.93
CA GLY A 104 -12.40 -12.56 1.49
C GLY A 104 -12.39 -12.64 3.02
N ARG A 105 -13.42 -13.29 3.58
CA ARG A 105 -13.66 -13.41 5.03
C ARG A 105 -14.15 -14.81 5.38
N GLY A 106 -13.94 -15.24 6.63
CA GLY A 106 -14.35 -16.58 7.09
C GLY A 106 -13.81 -17.68 6.18
N GLU A 107 -14.66 -18.62 5.77
CA GLU A 107 -14.28 -19.71 4.86
C GLU A 107 -14.06 -19.29 3.39
N ASP A 108 -14.47 -18.08 3.01
CA ASP A 108 -14.23 -17.51 1.67
C ASP A 108 -12.89 -16.73 1.58
N ARG A 109 -12.07 -16.76 2.65
CA ARG A 109 -10.78 -16.06 2.67
C ARG A 109 -9.71 -16.80 1.86
N THR A 110 -8.93 -16.04 1.09
CA THR A 110 -7.79 -16.55 0.32
C THR A 110 -6.78 -15.43 0.11
N GLY A 111 -5.56 -15.79 -0.28
CA GLY A 111 -4.53 -14.82 -0.60
C GLY A 111 -3.49 -15.38 -1.56
N LEU A 112 -2.47 -14.57 -1.85
CA LEU A 112 -1.29 -14.99 -2.59
C LEU A 112 -0.04 -14.23 -2.11
N THR A 113 1.11 -14.86 -2.24
CA THR A 113 2.41 -14.17 -2.11
C THR A 113 2.70 -13.44 -3.42
N VAL A 114 3.11 -12.18 -3.32
CA VAL A 114 3.56 -11.34 -4.45
C VAL A 114 4.90 -10.69 -4.12
N THR A 115 5.68 -10.43 -5.16
CA THR A 115 6.87 -9.56 -5.12
C THR A 115 6.78 -8.45 -6.17
N SER A 116 5.58 -8.26 -6.76
CA SER A 116 5.27 -7.23 -7.75
C SER A 116 4.59 -5.99 -7.14
N LEU A 117 4.61 -5.81 -5.82
CA LEU A 117 3.91 -4.72 -5.17
C LEU A 117 4.65 -3.40 -5.42
N SER A 118 3.93 -2.35 -5.79
CA SER A 118 4.48 -1.00 -5.92
C SER A 118 3.51 0.04 -5.35
N SER A 119 4.05 1.10 -4.77
CA SER A 119 3.30 2.34 -4.51
C SER A 119 2.93 3.00 -5.83
N LEU A 120 1.70 3.48 -5.98
CA LEU A 120 1.22 4.20 -7.16
C LEU A 120 1.02 5.70 -6.88
N SER A 121 0.46 6.06 -5.72
CA SER A 121 0.39 7.46 -5.26
C SER A 121 0.43 7.54 -3.73
N ALA A 122 0.85 8.70 -3.22
CA ALA A 122 0.73 9.09 -1.82
C ALA A 122 -0.56 9.88 -1.52
N GLU A 123 -1.10 10.59 -2.51
CA GLU A 123 -2.36 11.33 -2.41
C GLU A 123 -3.24 11.07 -3.65
N PRO A 124 -4.35 10.32 -3.52
CA PRO A 124 -4.65 9.44 -2.39
C PRO A 124 -3.58 8.34 -2.22
N PRO A 125 -3.44 7.74 -1.02
CA PRO A 125 -2.51 6.64 -0.80
C PRO A 125 -3.02 5.39 -1.53
N THR A 126 -2.35 5.00 -2.60
CA THR A 126 -2.79 3.94 -3.53
C THR A 126 -1.60 3.05 -3.92
N VAL A 127 -1.83 1.74 -3.97
CA VAL A 127 -0.86 0.70 -4.32
C VAL A 127 -1.34 -0.12 -5.52
N MET A 128 -0.40 -0.78 -6.20
CA MET A 128 -0.70 -1.71 -7.29
C MET A 128 0.14 -2.99 -7.23
N PHE A 129 -0.40 -4.08 -7.79
CA PHE A 129 0.31 -5.35 -8.00
C PHE A 129 -0.29 -6.14 -9.18
N GLY A 130 0.46 -7.13 -9.69
CA GLY A 130 -0.01 -8.04 -10.74
C GLY A 130 -0.63 -9.31 -10.14
N LEU A 131 -1.80 -9.71 -10.63
CA LEU A 131 -2.52 -10.91 -10.20
C LEU A 131 -2.87 -11.79 -11.40
N ASN A 132 -2.33 -13.02 -11.47
CA ASN A 132 -2.66 -13.96 -12.54
C ASN A 132 -4.15 -14.32 -12.52
N LEU A 133 -4.82 -14.25 -13.68
CA LEU A 133 -6.26 -14.48 -13.82
C LEU A 133 -6.68 -15.92 -13.45
N SER A 134 -5.76 -16.87 -13.54
CA SER A 134 -5.97 -18.27 -13.11
C SER A 134 -5.84 -18.49 -11.59
N SER A 135 -5.40 -17.48 -10.84
CA SER A 135 -5.29 -17.58 -9.37
C SER A 135 -6.66 -17.71 -8.73
N SER A 136 -6.81 -18.65 -7.79
CA SER A 136 -8.04 -18.80 -6.99
C SER A 136 -8.42 -17.53 -6.21
N THR A 137 -7.46 -16.61 -6.02
CA THR A 137 -7.65 -15.33 -5.35
C THR A 137 -8.27 -14.25 -6.24
N PHE A 138 -8.16 -14.34 -7.58
CA PHE A 138 -8.76 -13.39 -8.52
C PHE A 138 -10.31 -13.31 -8.42
N PRO A 139 -11.08 -14.42 -8.47
CA PRO A 139 -12.55 -14.35 -8.34
C PRO A 139 -13.02 -13.93 -6.94
N VAL A 140 -12.21 -14.14 -5.89
CA VAL A 140 -12.55 -13.67 -4.53
C VAL A 140 -12.33 -12.16 -4.42
N LEU A 141 -11.19 -11.65 -4.90
CA LEU A 141 -10.91 -10.22 -4.95
C LEU A 141 -11.96 -9.44 -5.75
N LYS A 142 -12.34 -9.96 -6.93
CA LYS A 142 -13.36 -9.36 -7.81
C LYS A 142 -14.76 -9.30 -7.16
N ARG A 143 -15.05 -10.21 -6.20
CA ARG A 143 -16.28 -10.26 -5.39
C ARG A 143 -16.24 -9.32 -4.17
N HIS A 144 -15.23 -9.45 -3.31
CA HIS A 144 -15.16 -8.72 -2.04
C HIS A 144 -14.76 -7.25 -2.21
N ARG A 145 -14.03 -6.93 -3.30
CA ARG A 145 -13.53 -5.58 -3.62
C ARG A 145 -12.69 -4.93 -2.51
N SER A 146 -12.09 -5.73 -1.65
CA SER A 146 -11.07 -5.30 -0.69
C SER A 146 -9.97 -6.34 -0.55
N PHE A 147 -8.81 -5.89 -0.09
CA PHE A 147 -7.65 -6.74 0.15
C PHE A 147 -6.72 -6.18 1.22
N GLY A 148 -6.07 -7.07 1.95
CA GLY A 148 -4.96 -6.73 2.84
C GLY A 148 -3.63 -6.93 2.12
N VAL A 149 -2.65 -6.06 2.38
CA VAL A 149 -1.27 -6.18 1.88
C VAL A 149 -0.33 -6.26 3.07
N ASN A 150 0.40 -7.36 3.22
CA ASN A 150 1.18 -7.65 4.43
C ASN A 150 2.67 -7.77 4.10
N PHE A 151 3.49 -6.82 4.53
CA PHE A 151 4.93 -6.80 4.26
C PHE A 151 5.65 -7.75 5.23
N LEU A 152 6.33 -8.77 4.71
CA LEU A 152 6.82 -9.86 5.56
C LEU A 152 8.17 -9.57 6.22
N THR A 153 8.29 -9.96 7.50
CA THR A 153 9.58 -10.11 8.18
C THR A 153 10.31 -11.35 7.65
N ALA A 154 11.64 -11.39 7.80
CA ALA A 154 12.45 -12.55 7.40
C ALA A 154 12.02 -13.85 8.13
N ALA A 155 11.45 -13.73 9.34
CA ALA A 155 10.91 -14.84 10.12
C ALA A 155 9.50 -15.32 9.66
N GLN A 156 8.91 -14.71 8.62
CA GLN A 156 7.61 -15.09 8.05
C GLN A 156 7.73 -15.81 6.70
N LYS A 157 8.90 -16.40 6.41
CA LYS A 157 9.15 -17.21 5.21
C LYS A 157 8.09 -18.29 4.99
N GLU A 158 7.72 -19.02 6.04
CA GLU A 158 6.76 -20.12 5.97
C GLU A 158 5.34 -19.64 5.63
N VAL A 159 5.01 -18.39 5.99
CA VAL A 159 3.78 -17.71 5.53
C VAL A 159 3.89 -17.39 4.03
N ALA A 160 5.05 -16.91 3.57
CA ALA A 160 5.29 -16.67 2.15
C ALA A 160 5.18 -17.97 1.31
N ASP A 161 5.66 -19.11 1.82
CA ASP A 161 5.56 -20.41 1.15
C ASP A 161 4.11 -20.92 1.07
N ARG A 162 3.33 -20.82 2.18
CA ARG A 162 1.90 -21.16 2.22
C ARG A 162 1.07 -20.34 1.24
N PHE A 163 1.30 -19.03 1.18
CA PHE A 163 0.56 -18.14 0.28
C PHE A 163 1.09 -18.18 -1.17
N ALA A 164 2.32 -18.64 -1.41
CA ALA A 164 2.77 -19.07 -2.74
C ALA A 164 2.14 -20.42 -3.15
N GLY A 165 1.58 -21.18 -2.21
CA GLY A 165 1.00 -22.51 -2.43
C GLY A 165 2.04 -23.61 -2.62
N ARG A 166 3.27 -23.40 -2.13
CA ARG A 166 4.41 -24.33 -2.34
C ARG A 166 4.18 -25.71 -1.72
N ASN A 167 3.38 -25.82 -0.65
CA ASN A 167 2.99 -27.10 -0.04
C ASN A 167 1.55 -27.51 -0.39
N GLY A 168 0.91 -26.84 -1.36
CA GLY A 168 -0.42 -27.18 -1.88
C GLY A 168 -1.61 -26.51 -1.20
N GLU A 169 -1.40 -25.63 -0.22
CA GLU A 169 -2.45 -24.97 0.56
C GLU A 169 -3.35 -24.06 -0.30
N LYS A 170 -4.66 -24.05 0.00
CA LYS A 170 -5.70 -23.31 -0.73
C LYS A 170 -6.69 -22.66 0.24
N GLY A 171 -7.20 -21.48 -0.11
CA GLY A 171 -8.24 -20.80 0.66
C GLY A 171 -7.87 -20.62 2.14
N PRO A 172 -8.79 -20.91 3.09
CA PRO A 172 -8.56 -20.77 4.52
C PRO A 172 -7.34 -21.53 5.07
N ALA A 173 -6.91 -22.64 4.46
CA ALA A 173 -5.78 -23.44 4.95
C ALA A 173 -4.45 -22.67 4.90
N ARG A 174 -4.31 -21.67 4.02
CA ARG A 174 -3.13 -20.80 3.93
C ARG A 174 -2.86 -20.02 5.21
N TYR A 175 -3.91 -19.77 6.00
CA TYR A 175 -3.88 -18.91 7.19
C TYR A 175 -3.46 -19.65 8.47
N ALA A 176 -3.26 -20.97 8.42
CA ALA A 176 -2.81 -21.75 9.57
C ALA A 176 -1.41 -21.32 10.07
N GLU A 177 -1.13 -21.57 11.35
CA GLU A 177 0.12 -21.24 12.06
C GLU A 177 0.51 -19.75 12.14
N ALA A 178 -0.31 -18.85 11.61
CA ALA A 178 -0.18 -17.40 11.77
C ALA A 178 -1.44 -16.77 12.38
N ARG A 179 -1.28 -15.61 13.04
CA ARG A 179 -2.39 -14.83 13.59
C ARG A 179 -2.82 -13.74 12.61
N TRP A 180 -4.13 -13.56 12.48
CA TRP A 180 -4.74 -12.63 11.53
C TRP A 180 -5.87 -11.84 12.18
N ASN A 181 -5.86 -10.53 11.98
CA ASN A 181 -6.83 -9.60 12.53
C ASN A 181 -7.54 -8.88 11.37
N GLU A 182 -8.86 -8.70 11.42
CA GLU A 182 -9.58 -8.02 10.33
C GLU A 182 -9.18 -6.53 10.23
N GLY A 183 -9.03 -6.03 8.99
CA GLY A 183 -8.94 -4.61 8.66
C GLY A 183 -10.31 -3.92 8.71
N ARG A 184 -10.36 -2.60 8.54
CA ARG A 184 -11.62 -1.83 8.38
C ARG A 184 -12.48 -2.31 7.21
N THR A 185 -11.89 -2.80 6.12
CA THR A 185 -12.60 -3.44 4.99
C THR A 185 -12.98 -4.90 5.27
N GLY A 186 -12.61 -5.44 6.43
CA GLY A 186 -12.71 -6.84 6.81
C GLY A 186 -11.70 -7.77 6.11
N ALA A 187 -10.74 -7.24 5.34
CA ALA A 187 -9.66 -8.06 4.78
C ALA A 187 -8.70 -8.54 5.90
N PRO A 188 -8.18 -9.78 5.87
CA PRO A 188 -7.32 -10.29 6.94
C PRO A 188 -5.89 -9.69 6.94
N LEU A 189 -5.51 -9.02 8.02
CA LEU A 189 -4.15 -8.47 8.19
C LEU A 189 -3.31 -9.36 9.11
N LEU A 190 -2.06 -9.62 8.73
CA LEU A 190 -1.11 -10.49 9.43
C LEU A 190 -0.55 -9.80 10.68
N GLU A 191 -0.67 -10.47 11.82
CA GLU A 191 -0.04 -10.03 13.07
C GLU A 191 1.49 -10.20 12.96
N GLY A 192 2.23 -9.17 13.36
CA GLY A 192 3.71 -9.17 13.32
C GLY A 192 4.35 -8.96 11.95
N ALA A 193 3.57 -8.70 10.88
CA ALA A 193 4.11 -8.17 9.62
C ALA A 193 4.79 -6.79 9.85
N LEU A 194 5.82 -6.44 9.07
CA LEU A 194 6.52 -5.15 9.17
C LEU A 194 5.55 -3.96 9.07
N ALA A 195 4.63 -4.05 8.11
CA ALA A 195 3.40 -3.27 8.07
C ALA A 195 2.32 -4.08 7.35
N ALA A 196 1.07 -3.74 7.64
CA ALA A 196 -0.10 -4.23 6.93
C ALA A 196 -0.95 -3.05 6.45
N LEU A 197 -1.30 -3.05 5.17
CA LEU A 197 -2.23 -2.10 4.56
C LEU A 197 -3.60 -2.78 4.40
N ASP A 198 -4.66 -2.05 4.71
CA ASP A 198 -6.04 -2.44 4.38
C ASP A 198 -6.51 -1.61 3.19
N CYS A 199 -6.94 -2.26 2.10
CA CYS A 199 -7.17 -1.60 0.81
C CYS A 199 -8.56 -1.89 0.24
N GLU A 200 -9.18 -0.87 -0.35
CA GLU A 200 -10.32 -1.03 -1.26
C GLU A 200 -9.86 -1.12 -2.71
N LEU A 201 -10.55 -1.94 -3.50
CA LEU A 201 -10.25 -2.19 -4.91
C LEU A 201 -10.86 -1.11 -5.81
N GLU A 202 -10.02 -0.16 -6.25
CA GLU A 202 -10.41 0.87 -7.21
C GLU A 202 -10.55 0.27 -8.62
N GLU A 203 -9.50 -0.40 -9.15
CA GLU A 203 -9.51 -0.91 -10.54
C GLU A 203 -8.89 -2.32 -10.71
N LEU A 204 -9.34 -3.03 -11.75
CA LEU A 204 -8.75 -4.26 -12.28
C LEU A 204 -8.54 -4.12 -13.79
N ILE A 205 -7.28 -3.95 -14.23
CA ILE A 205 -6.93 -3.79 -15.64
C ILE A 205 -6.42 -5.13 -16.18
N GLU A 206 -7.29 -5.90 -16.83
CA GLU A 206 -6.96 -7.22 -17.39
C GLU A 206 -6.03 -7.09 -18.62
N ARG A 207 -4.89 -7.80 -18.60
CA ARG A 207 -3.80 -7.79 -19.59
C ARG A 207 -3.18 -9.17 -19.74
N HIS A 208 -3.44 -9.82 -20.89
CA HIS A 208 -2.97 -11.17 -21.21
C HIS A 208 -3.35 -12.21 -20.14
N SER A 209 -2.40 -12.68 -19.33
CA SER A 209 -2.61 -13.70 -18.27
C SER A 209 -2.80 -13.11 -16.88
N HIS A 210 -2.73 -11.79 -16.71
CA HIS A 210 -2.80 -11.12 -15.40
C HIS A 210 -3.80 -9.95 -15.42
N ALA A 211 -4.23 -9.50 -14.25
CA ALA A 211 -4.77 -8.17 -14.04
C ALA A 211 -3.73 -7.31 -13.30
N ILE A 212 -3.62 -6.04 -13.69
CA ILE A 212 -3.06 -5.02 -12.79
C ILE A 212 -4.17 -4.68 -11.81
N VAL A 213 -3.90 -4.91 -10.52
CA VAL A 213 -4.80 -4.56 -9.41
C VAL A 213 -4.38 -3.19 -8.92
N ILE A 214 -5.32 -2.25 -8.83
CA ILE A 214 -5.11 -0.92 -8.23
C ILE A 214 -6.05 -0.77 -7.04
N GLY A 215 -5.51 -0.40 -5.87
CA GLY A 215 -6.33 -0.23 -4.68
C GLY A 215 -5.80 0.79 -3.69
N ARG A 216 -6.75 1.42 -3.00
CA ARG A 216 -6.54 2.58 -2.14
C ARG A 216 -6.54 2.20 -0.68
N VAL A 217 -5.51 2.67 0.02
CA VAL A 217 -5.29 2.38 1.43
C VAL A 217 -6.34 3.08 2.29
N ARG A 218 -6.95 2.33 3.20
CA ARG A 218 -7.98 2.74 4.17
C ARG A 218 -7.52 2.59 5.62
N GLU A 219 -6.55 1.72 5.87
CA GLU A 219 -5.88 1.56 7.17
C GLU A 219 -4.40 1.21 6.95
N VAL A 220 -3.54 1.63 7.87
CA VAL A 220 -2.14 1.19 7.95
C VAL A 220 -1.88 0.75 9.38
N ARG A 221 -1.40 -0.48 9.56
CA ARG A 221 -0.90 -1.01 10.83
C ARG A 221 0.60 -1.24 10.70
N PHE A 222 1.40 -0.67 11.59
CA PHE A 222 2.84 -0.93 11.66
C PHE A 222 3.12 -2.07 12.64
N GLY A 223 4.07 -2.93 12.29
CA GLY A 223 4.61 -3.96 13.18
C GLY A 223 5.77 -3.45 14.02
N ARG A 224 6.64 -4.39 14.41
CA ARG A 224 7.92 -4.09 15.06
C ARG A 224 8.98 -3.87 13.99
N ASN A 225 10.03 -3.10 14.31
CA ASN A 225 11.20 -2.99 13.45
C ASN A 225 11.99 -4.31 13.49
N ASP A 226 12.07 -4.97 12.35
CA ASP A 226 12.56 -6.33 12.15
C ASP A 226 13.25 -6.42 10.77
N ALA A 227 13.93 -7.52 10.47
CA ALA A 227 14.53 -7.70 9.16
C ALA A 227 13.46 -8.03 8.10
N ALA A 228 13.56 -7.44 6.91
CA ALA A 228 12.62 -7.69 5.82
C ALA A 228 12.93 -8.98 5.05
N LEU A 229 11.86 -9.67 4.62
CA LEU A 229 11.95 -10.78 3.68
C LEU A 229 12.05 -10.25 2.25
N LEU A 230 13.17 -10.53 1.59
CA LEU A 230 13.35 -10.31 0.15
C LEU A 230 13.22 -11.64 -0.60
N TYR A 231 12.99 -11.56 -1.91
CA TYR A 231 13.15 -12.67 -2.84
C TYR A 231 14.13 -12.25 -3.94
N TRP A 232 15.15 -13.07 -4.17
CA TRP A 232 16.21 -12.80 -5.15
C TRP A 232 16.78 -14.10 -5.71
N ARG A 233 17.09 -14.12 -7.01
CA ARG A 233 17.68 -15.23 -7.80
C ARG A 233 16.89 -16.56 -7.81
N GLY A 234 15.83 -16.68 -7.01
CA GLY A 234 14.98 -17.87 -6.87
C GLY A 234 14.76 -18.32 -5.42
N ASP A 235 15.42 -17.68 -4.45
CA ASP A 235 15.33 -18.00 -3.03
C ASP A 235 14.97 -16.74 -2.19
N TYR A 236 14.75 -16.95 -0.89
CA TYR A 236 14.50 -15.89 0.06
C TYR A 236 15.79 -15.33 0.66
N GLU A 237 15.84 -14.01 0.80
CA GLU A 237 16.98 -13.26 1.35
C GLU A 237 16.53 -12.38 2.52
N ARG A 238 17.47 -11.99 3.37
CA ARG A 238 17.22 -11.18 4.58
C ARG A 238 17.83 -9.79 4.44
N LEU A 239 17.02 -8.74 4.59
CA LEU A 239 17.49 -7.35 4.60
C LEU A 239 17.33 -6.70 5.97
N GLY A 240 18.43 -6.18 6.51
CA GLY A 240 18.47 -5.50 7.81
C GLY A 240 18.75 -6.44 8.98
N TRP A 241 18.87 -5.85 10.17
CA TRP A 241 19.19 -6.52 11.43
C TRP A 241 18.00 -6.43 12.39
N MET A 242 17.88 -7.39 13.31
CA MET A 242 16.94 -7.28 14.43
C MET A 242 17.33 -6.06 15.27
N ALA A 243 16.36 -5.42 15.94
CA ALA A 243 16.66 -4.37 16.91
C ALA A 243 17.62 -4.83 18.04
N GLU A 244 17.66 -6.13 18.33
CA GLU A 244 18.56 -6.75 19.31
C GLU A 244 19.96 -7.03 18.73
N GLU A 245 20.06 -7.62 17.53
CA GLU A 245 21.33 -7.76 16.79
C GLU A 245 22.01 -6.40 16.56
N ALA A 246 21.25 -5.36 16.21
CA ALA A 246 21.77 -4.01 16.04
C ALA A 246 22.34 -3.46 17.35
N ARG A 247 21.70 -3.73 18.50
CA ARG A 247 22.24 -3.37 19.82
C ARG A 247 23.50 -4.15 20.14
N THR A 248 23.55 -5.46 19.85
CA THR A 248 24.77 -6.28 20.00
C THR A 248 25.92 -5.78 19.13
N ALA A 249 25.67 -5.50 17.84
CA ALA A 249 26.67 -5.00 16.89
C ALA A 249 27.18 -3.59 17.25
N LEU A 250 26.34 -2.76 17.87
CA LEU A 250 26.69 -1.44 18.40
C LEU A 250 27.26 -1.48 19.84
N GLY A 251 27.43 -2.66 20.44
CA GLY A 251 27.95 -2.82 21.81
C GLY A 251 27.02 -2.34 22.93
N LEU A 252 25.76 -2.03 22.61
CA LEU A 252 24.75 -1.51 23.54
C LEU A 252 24.15 -2.64 24.37
N ARG A 253 24.57 -2.74 25.63
CA ARG A 253 24.05 -3.74 26.58
C ARG A 253 22.54 -3.58 26.83
N SER A 254 21.91 -4.69 27.20
CA SER A 254 20.59 -4.72 27.83
C SER A 254 20.58 -3.90 29.13
N LEU A 255 19.44 -3.28 29.41
CA LEU A 255 19.08 -2.74 30.73
C LEU A 255 18.28 -3.80 31.49
#